data_AF-A0AAE7DD29-F1
#
_entry.id   AF-A0AAE7DD29-F1
#
_cell.length_a   1.000
_cell.length_b   1.000
_cell.length_c   1.000
_cell.angle_alpha   90.00
_cell.angle_beta   90.00
_cell.angle_gamma   90.00
#
_symmetry.space_group_name_H-M   'P 1'
#
loop_
_entity.id
_entity.type
_entity.pdbx_description
1 polymer ?
#
loop_
_entity_poly.entity_id
_entity_poly.type
_entity_poly.pdbx_seq_one_letter_code
_entity_poly.pdbx_strand_id
1 'polypeptide(L)'
;MTSSSNEAPAPVDHLRFHRAHAHLAPTFGNDKFALRAEAFARFFGTPTFLGAQTLIVVIWMCLNLFGFTHFDAYPFILLNLAFSLQAAYAAPLILLAQTRQAARDKAQSDADAQHREALAIANSERQAEAAKNTAQLMELLEQNTRLTQMTKTLSERIENLTTELHQHLVRKDEPKT
;
A
#
# COMPACT_ATOMS: atom_id res chain seq x y z
N MET A 1 5.35 16.18 -40.69
CA MET A 1 6.49 15.62 -39.94
C MET A 1 6.42 16.12 -38.51
N THR A 2 5.67 15.43 -37.65
CA THR A 2 5.60 15.73 -36.21
C THR A 2 6.44 14.66 -35.51
N SER A 3 7.58 15.07 -34.95
CA SER A 3 8.42 14.18 -34.13
C SER A 3 7.60 13.67 -32.96
N SER A 4 7.26 12.39 -32.99
CA SER A 4 6.81 11.66 -31.82
C SER A 4 8.04 11.42 -30.95
N SER A 5 8.26 12.30 -29.97
CA SER A 5 9.23 12.07 -28.90
C SER A 5 8.72 10.89 -28.09
N ASN A 6 9.32 9.73 -28.31
CA ASN A 6 9.19 8.53 -27.51
C ASN A 6 9.76 8.82 -26.11
N GLU A 7 8.97 9.48 -25.27
CA GLU A 7 9.32 9.75 -23.89
C GLU A 7 9.00 8.49 -23.09
N ALA A 8 10.07 7.71 -22.82
CA ALA A 8 9.97 6.57 -21.93
C ALA A 8 9.33 7.01 -20.59
N PRO A 9 8.37 6.26 -20.03
CA PRO A 9 7.73 6.66 -18.79
C PRO A 9 8.79 6.86 -17.71
N ALA A 10 8.79 8.03 -17.08
CA ALA A 10 9.73 8.37 -16.02
C ALA A 10 9.75 7.24 -14.95
N PRO A 11 10.91 6.86 -14.42
CA PRO A 11 11.01 5.78 -13.44
C PRO A 11 10.07 6.04 -12.26
N VAL A 12 9.15 5.11 -12.00
CA VAL A 12 8.19 5.25 -10.90
C VAL A 12 8.94 5.09 -9.59
N ASP A 13 9.08 6.19 -8.84
CA ASP A 13 9.68 6.14 -7.50
C ASP A 13 8.68 5.54 -6.50
N HIS A 14 8.82 4.23 -6.28
CA HIS A 14 8.02 3.45 -5.33
C HIS A 14 8.27 3.86 -3.87
N LEU A 15 9.40 4.52 -3.57
CA LEU A 15 9.78 4.92 -2.22
C LEU A 15 9.62 6.42 -1.97
N ARG A 16 8.94 7.15 -2.87
CA ARG A 16 8.83 8.61 -2.76
C ARG A 16 8.30 9.07 -1.40
N PHE A 17 7.32 8.35 -0.84
CA PHE A 17 6.69 8.67 0.43
C PHE A 17 7.56 8.26 1.63
N HIS A 18 8.38 7.21 1.49
CA HIS A 18 9.37 6.83 2.50
C HIS A 18 10.59 7.75 2.51
N ARG A 19 10.87 8.47 1.42
CA ARG A 19 12.03 9.38 1.29
C ARG A 19 11.98 10.54 2.28
N ALA A 20 10.79 11.07 2.56
CA ALA A 20 10.59 12.10 3.58
C ALA A 20 11.03 11.61 4.98
N HIS A 21 10.90 10.31 5.24
CA HIS A 21 11.28 9.65 6.48
C HIS A 21 12.62 8.90 6.39
N ALA A 22 13.39 9.09 5.31
CA ALA A 22 14.67 8.38 5.13
C ALA A 22 15.70 8.71 6.21
N HIS A 23 15.58 9.87 6.87
CA HIS A 23 16.41 10.25 8.02
C HIS A 23 16.17 9.39 9.28
N LEU A 24 15.08 8.61 9.32
CA LEU A 24 14.77 7.66 10.39
C LEU A 24 15.33 6.24 10.09
N ALA A 25 15.79 6.01 8.85
CA ALA A 25 16.61 4.86 8.47
C ALA A 25 18.08 5.05 8.94
N PRO A 26 18.85 3.96 9.06
CA PRO A 26 19.52 3.61 10.30
C PRO A 26 20.58 4.65 10.72
N THR A 27 20.44 5.12 11.97
CA THR A 27 21.40 5.99 12.66
C THR A 27 22.72 5.28 12.95
N PHE A 28 22.72 3.95 12.92
CA PHE A 28 23.93 3.16 12.78
C PHE A 28 24.10 2.95 11.29
N GLY A 29 25.13 3.53 10.67
CA GLY A 29 25.38 3.33 9.24
C GLY A 29 25.54 1.85 8.89
N ASN A 30 26.02 1.56 7.69
CA ASN A 30 26.34 0.18 7.27
C ASN A 30 27.60 -0.39 7.98
N ASP A 31 27.80 0.01 9.24
CA ASP A 31 28.97 -0.23 10.04
C ASP A 31 28.85 -1.53 10.83
N LYS A 32 30.01 -2.00 11.28
CA LYS A 32 30.17 -3.18 12.15
C LYS A 32 29.32 -3.12 13.43
N PHE A 33 28.92 -1.92 13.86
CA PHE A 33 28.02 -1.72 15.00
C PHE A 33 26.57 -2.07 14.70
N ALA A 34 26.06 -1.76 13.51
CA ALA A 34 24.71 -2.14 13.10
C ALA A 34 24.56 -3.67 13.02
N LEU A 35 25.54 -4.34 12.42
CA LEU A 35 25.60 -5.81 12.33
C LEU A 35 25.65 -6.46 13.73
N ARG A 36 26.42 -5.88 14.65
CA ARG A 36 26.46 -6.37 16.04
C ARG A 36 25.14 -6.12 16.76
N ALA A 37 24.54 -4.94 16.60
CA ALA A 37 23.23 -4.63 17.19
C ALA A 37 22.14 -5.58 16.66
N GLU A 38 22.15 -5.91 15.37
CA GLU A 38 21.26 -6.90 14.78
C GLU A 38 21.49 -8.31 15.36
N ALA A 39 22.75 -8.74 15.49
CA ALA A 39 23.08 -10.02 16.12
C ALA A 39 22.61 -10.08 17.58
N PHE A 40 22.80 -9.00 18.36
CA PHE A 40 22.28 -8.90 19.72
C PHE A 40 20.75 -8.96 19.73
N ALA A 41 20.07 -8.19 18.88
CA ALA A 41 18.60 -8.20 18.82
C ALA A 41 18.04 -9.59 18.50
N ARG A 42 18.65 -10.31 17.55
CA ARG A 42 18.26 -11.69 17.20
C ARG A 42 18.52 -12.67 18.34
N PHE A 43 19.62 -12.50 19.08
CA PHE A 43 19.96 -13.33 20.23
C PHE A 43 18.96 -13.17 21.38
N PHE A 44 18.64 -11.93 21.76
CA PHE A 44 17.66 -11.64 22.83
C PHE A 44 16.22 -12.03 22.46
N GLY A 45 15.89 -12.12 21.17
CA GLY A 45 14.56 -12.53 20.70
C GLY A 45 14.30 -14.04 20.68
N THR A 46 15.30 -14.87 21.01
CA THR A 46 15.19 -16.33 20.94
C THR A 46 14.93 -16.94 22.34
N PRO A 47 14.03 -17.94 22.48
CA PRO A 47 13.76 -18.59 23.78
C PRO A 47 15.00 -19.28 24.40
N THR A 48 16.03 -19.54 23.60
CA THR A 48 17.31 -20.08 24.06
C THR A 48 18.06 -19.12 25.00
N PHE A 49 17.88 -17.81 24.86
CA PHE A 49 18.50 -16.83 25.75
C PHE A 49 18.00 -17.00 27.20
N LEU A 50 16.68 -17.12 27.39
CA LEU A 50 16.09 -17.34 28.70
C LEU A 50 16.60 -18.65 29.33
N GLY A 51 16.64 -19.73 28.55
CA GLY A 51 17.17 -21.02 29.02
C GLY A 51 18.64 -20.96 29.46
N ALA A 52 19.49 -20.29 28.66
CA ALA A 52 20.89 -20.11 29.00
C ALA A 52 21.07 -19.23 30.26
N GLN A 53 20.30 -18.15 30.40
CA GLN A 53 20.33 -17.28 31.57
C GLN A 53 19.92 -18.04 32.85
N THR A 54 18.85 -18.83 32.80
CA THR A 54 18.41 -19.67 33.93
C THR A 54 19.46 -20.70 34.30
N LEU A 55 20.10 -21.34 33.30
CA LEU A 55 21.16 -22.31 33.55
C LEU A 55 22.35 -21.69 34.29
N ILE A 56 22.80 -20.50 33.87
CA ILE A 56 23.89 -19.77 34.52
C ILE A 56 23.55 -19.47 35.98
N VAL A 57 22.33 -19.00 36.25
CA VAL A 57 21.84 -18.70 37.61
C VAL A 57 21.82 -19.96 38.48
N VAL A 58 21.32 -21.07 37.96
CA VAL A 58 21.27 -22.35 38.67
C VAL A 58 22.68 -22.85 38.98
N ILE A 59 23.60 -22.80 38.01
CA ILE A 59 25.00 -23.19 38.22
C ILE A 59 25.65 -22.32 39.30
N TRP A 60 25.46 -21.00 39.27
CA TRP A 60 25.98 -20.09 40.28
C TRP A 60 25.47 -20.42 41.69
N MET A 61 24.16 -20.68 41.79
CA MET A 61 23.52 -21.07 43.04
C MET A 61 24.11 -22.39 43.57
N CYS A 62 24.26 -23.40 42.71
CA CYS A 62 24.87 -24.68 43.08
C CYS A 62 26.32 -24.52 43.56
N LEU A 63 27.16 -23.79 42.83
CA LEU A 63 28.58 -23.58 43.21
C LEU A 63 28.73 -22.93 44.59
N ASN A 64 27.87 -21.97 44.94
CA ASN A 64 27.87 -21.35 46.26
C ASN A 64 27.27 -22.28 47.33
N LEU A 65 26.22 -23.06 47.01
CA LEU A 65 25.63 -24.06 47.94
C LEU A 65 26.62 -25.16 48.33
N PHE A 66 27.38 -25.68 47.36
CA PHE A 66 28.34 -26.76 47.59
C PHE A 66 29.64 -26.27 48.26
N GLY A 67 29.72 -24.99 48.66
CA GLY A 67 30.84 -24.44 49.43
C GLY A 67 32.14 -24.28 48.65
N PHE A 68 32.11 -24.45 47.32
CA PHE A 68 33.28 -24.23 46.45
C PHE A 68 33.74 -22.76 46.48
N THR A 69 32.80 -21.84 46.67
CA THR A 69 33.03 -20.40 46.84
C THR A 69 32.06 -19.83 47.86
N HIS A 70 32.56 -19.19 48.93
CA HIS A 70 31.75 -18.52 49.96
C HIS A 70 31.44 -17.05 49.62
N PHE A 71 31.51 -16.68 48.35
CA PHE A 71 31.34 -15.29 47.91
C PHE A 71 29.89 -14.81 48.01
N ASP A 72 28.90 -15.72 47.92
CA ASP A 72 27.47 -15.39 47.98
C ASP A 72 26.68 -16.46 48.78
N ALA A 73 26.90 -16.51 50.09
CA ALA A 73 26.18 -17.42 50.98
C ALA A 73 24.68 -17.07 51.07
N TYR A 74 23.83 -18.06 51.37
CA TYR A 74 22.39 -17.86 51.55
C TYR A 74 22.13 -16.68 52.51
N PRO A 75 21.43 -15.61 52.10
CA PRO A 75 20.35 -15.53 51.08
C PRO A 75 20.74 -14.93 49.69
N PHE A 76 21.96 -15.12 49.18
CA PHE A 76 22.42 -14.64 47.86
C PHE A 76 22.28 -13.14 47.61
N ILE A 77 22.85 -12.34 48.51
CA ILE A 77 22.72 -10.87 48.44
C ILE A 77 23.31 -10.29 47.15
N LEU A 78 24.40 -10.86 46.63
CA LEU A 78 25.06 -10.35 45.43
C LEU A 78 24.25 -10.67 44.18
N LEU A 79 23.70 -11.88 44.08
CA LEU A 79 22.80 -12.25 42.98
C LEU A 79 21.56 -11.37 42.98
N ASN A 80 20.94 -11.15 44.15
CA ASN A 80 19.77 -10.29 44.26
C ASN A 80 20.10 -8.84 43.88
N LEU A 81 21.26 -8.33 44.29
CA LEU A 81 21.72 -6.99 43.94
C LEU A 81 21.98 -6.86 42.43
N ALA A 82 22.61 -7.87 41.82
CA ALA A 82 22.87 -7.90 40.39
C ALA A 82 21.57 -7.90 39.57
N PHE A 83 20.58 -8.72 39.96
CA PHE A 83 19.26 -8.73 39.32
C PHE A 83 18.51 -7.41 39.50
N SER A 84 18.58 -6.82 40.69
CA SER A 84 17.96 -5.52 40.96
C SER A 84 18.57 -4.42 40.07
N LEU A 85 19.90 -4.41 39.94
CA LEU A 85 20.60 -3.49 39.04
C LEU A 85 20.28 -3.77 37.56
N GLN A 86 20.23 -5.05 37.17
CA GLN A 86 19.87 -5.47 35.82
C GLN A 86 18.48 -4.95 35.44
N ALA A 87 17.48 -5.10 36.32
CA ALA A 87 16.14 -4.59 36.10
C ALA A 87 16.10 -3.05 36.04
N ALA A 88 16.82 -2.38 36.96
CA ALA A 88 16.88 -0.93 37.02
C ALA A 88 17.48 -0.30 35.75
N TYR A 89 18.48 -0.93 35.12
CA TYR A 89 19.07 -0.46 33.87
C TYR A 89 18.30 -0.94 32.63
N ALA A 90 17.68 -2.12 32.68
CA ALA A 90 16.87 -2.63 31.57
C ALA A 90 15.65 -1.74 31.30
N ALA A 91 14.93 -1.29 32.33
CA ALA A 91 13.73 -0.46 32.17
C ALA A 91 13.92 0.80 31.30
N PRO A 92 14.90 1.70 31.57
CA PRO A 92 15.13 2.87 30.73
C PRO A 92 15.66 2.51 29.35
N LEU A 93 16.50 1.48 29.21
CA LEU A 93 16.96 1.01 27.90
C LEU A 93 15.80 0.50 27.04
N ILE A 94 14.89 -0.27 27.63
CA ILE A 94 13.68 -0.76 26.98
C ILE A 94 12.81 0.43 26.56
N LEU A 95 12.65 1.44 27.43
CA LEU A 95 11.90 2.64 27.10
C LEU A 95 12.52 3.42 25.92
N LEU A 96 13.85 3.56 25.90
CA LEU A 96 14.57 4.17 24.77
C LEU A 96 14.40 3.35 23.48
N ALA A 97 14.46 2.03 23.57
CA ALA A 97 14.22 1.15 22.43
C ALA A 97 12.77 1.28 21.91
N GLN A 98 11.79 1.33 22.82
CA GLN A 98 10.37 1.48 22.50
C GLN A 98 10.06 2.84 21.89
N THR A 99 10.54 3.94 22.46
CA THR A 99 10.34 5.29 21.90
C THR A 99 10.93 5.41 20.49
N ARG A 100 12.09 4.80 20.25
CA ARG A 100 12.68 4.73 18.91
C ARG A 100 11.89 3.84 17.96
N GLN A 101 11.38 2.71 18.43
CA GLN A 101 10.54 1.84 17.62
C GLN A 101 9.24 2.56 17.24
N ALA A 102 8.56 3.19 18.20
CA ALA A 102 7.35 3.97 17.97
C ALA A 102 7.55 5.14 16.98
N ALA A 103 8.71 5.82 17.02
CA ALA A 103 9.03 6.86 16.05
C ALA A 103 9.15 6.32 14.61
N ARG A 104 9.76 5.14 14.43
CA ARG A 104 9.84 4.46 13.12
C ARG A 104 8.47 3.99 12.66
N ASP A 105 7.72 3.35 13.54
CA ASP A 105 6.38 2.83 13.23
C ASP A 105 5.44 3.97 12.83
N LYS A 106 5.51 5.11 13.53
CA LYS A 106 4.76 6.32 13.17
C LYS A 106 5.13 6.83 11.78
N ALA A 107 6.42 6.94 11.49
CA ALA A 107 6.88 7.41 10.19
C ALA A 107 6.49 6.48 9.03
N GLN A 108 6.51 5.16 9.26
CA GLN A 108 6.01 4.19 8.30
C GLN A 108 4.49 4.34 8.10
N SER A 109 3.72 4.50 9.18
CA SER A 109 2.28 4.73 9.12
C SER A 109 1.92 6.03 8.37
N ASP A 110 2.68 7.11 8.59
CA ASP A 110 2.46 8.39 7.93
C ASP A 110 2.74 8.28 6.42
N ALA A 111 3.83 7.60 6.02
CA ALA A 111 4.13 7.33 4.62
C ALA A 111 3.03 6.48 3.93
N ASP A 112 2.54 5.45 4.62
CA ASP A 112 1.47 4.59 4.13
C ASP A 112 0.13 5.34 4.02
N ALA A 113 -0.15 6.28 4.94
CA ALA A 113 -1.32 7.14 4.85
C ALA A 113 -1.26 8.05 3.62
N GLN A 114 -0.14 8.74 3.41
CA GLN A 114 0.06 9.60 2.23
C GLN A 114 -0.03 8.82 0.92
N HIS A 115 0.53 7.61 0.89
CA HIS A 115 0.45 6.74 -0.28
C HIS A 115 -1.02 6.37 -0.60
N ARG A 116 -1.80 6.00 0.42
CA ARG A 116 -3.23 5.69 0.27
C ARG A 116 -4.04 6.89 -0.22
N GLU A 117 -3.77 8.08 0.31
CA GLU A 117 -4.43 9.31 -0.14
C GLU A 117 -4.12 9.63 -1.61
N ALA A 118 -2.85 9.53 -2.02
CA ALA A 118 -2.46 9.74 -3.40
C ALA A 118 -3.13 8.74 -4.36
N LEU A 119 -3.23 7.47 -3.96
CA LEU A 119 -3.96 6.44 -4.71
C LEU A 119 -5.47 6.74 -4.80
N ALA A 120 -6.08 7.22 -3.70
CA ALA A 120 -7.48 7.57 -3.67
C ALA A 120 -7.81 8.72 -4.63
N ILE A 121 -6.97 9.76 -4.67
CA ILE A 121 -7.12 10.89 -5.59
C ILE A 121 -7.00 10.39 -7.04
N ALA A 122 -5.94 9.66 -7.37
CA ALA A 122 -5.74 9.12 -8.72
C ALA A 122 -6.89 8.20 -9.17
N ASN A 123 -7.45 7.41 -8.26
CA ASN A 123 -8.61 6.56 -8.57
C ASN A 123 -9.89 7.38 -8.76
N SER A 124 -10.10 8.44 -7.98
CA SER A 124 -11.21 9.37 -8.14
C SER A 124 -11.16 10.06 -9.51
N GLU A 125 -9.98 10.53 -9.91
CA GLU A 125 -9.76 11.15 -11.23
C GLU A 125 -10.06 10.18 -12.38
N ARG A 126 -9.57 8.94 -12.28
CA ARG A 126 -9.88 7.89 -13.26
C ARG A 126 -11.37 7.57 -13.34
N GLN A 127 -12.07 7.55 -12.21
CA GLN A 127 -13.52 7.34 -12.19
C GLN A 127 -14.26 8.50 -12.85
N ALA A 128 -13.84 9.74 -12.59
CA ALA A 128 -14.42 10.93 -13.22
C ALA A 128 -14.18 10.94 -14.74
N GLU A 129 -12.99 10.55 -15.20
CA GLU A 129 -12.68 10.41 -16.62
C GLU A 129 -13.48 9.27 -17.26
N ALA A 130 -13.55 8.11 -16.61
CA ALA A 130 -14.40 7.00 -17.07
C ALA A 130 -15.87 7.43 -17.19
N ALA A 131 -16.40 8.17 -16.21
CA ALA A 131 -17.77 8.70 -16.25
C ALA A 131 -17.98 9.64 -17.44
N LYS A 132 -17.04 10.56 -17.72
CA LYS A 132 -17.08 11.42 -18.92
C LYS A 132 -17.10 10.61 -20.21
N ASN A 133 -16.22 9.60 -20.32
CA ASN A 133 -16.16 8.73 -21.48
C ASN A 133 -17.47 7.95 -21.66
N THR A 134 -18.06 7.45 -20.56
CA THR A 134 -19.35 6.76 -20.62
C THR A 134 -20.49 7.68 -21.06
N ALA A 135 -20.49 8.94 -20.63
CA ALA A 135 -21.49 9.92 -21.06
C ALA A 135 -21.38 10.22 -22.58
N GLN A 136 -20.15 10.37 -23.09
CA GLN A 136 -19.92 10.55 -24.53
C GLN A 136 -20.39 9.34 -25.35
N LEU A 137 -20.15 8.11 -24.86
CA LEU A 137 -20.64 6.90 -25.51
C LEU A 137 -22.18 6.86 -25.56
N MET A 138 -22.85 7.25 -24.48
CA MET A 138 -24.31 7.34 -24.46
C MET A 138 -24.84 8.35 -25.48
N GLU A 139 -24.18 9.50 -25.61
CA GLU A 139 -24.58 10.50 -26.61
C GLU A 139 -24.40 10.00 -28.05
N LEU A 140 -23.29 9.30 -28.34
CA LEU A 140 -23.07 8.67 -29.65
C LEU A 140 -24.12 7.58 -29.96
N LEU A 141 -24.53 6.81 -28.96
CA LEU A 141 -25.60 5.81 -29.09
C LEU A 141 -26.95 6.48 -29.35
N GLU A 142 -27.24 7.60 -28.69
CA GLU A 142 -28.46 8.37 -28.94
C GLU A 142 -28.48 8.93 -30.36
N GLN A 143 -27.36 9.48 -30.84
CA GLN A 143 -27.22 9.96 -32.22
C GLN A 143 -27.43 8.83 -33.24
N ASN A 144 -26.84 7.65 -33.02
CA ASN A 144 -27.07 6.48 -33.87
C ASN A 144 -28.56 6.08 -33.91
N THR A 145 -29.22 6.12 -32.76
CA THR A 145 -30.65 5.82 -32.64
C THR A 145 -31.48 6.84 -33.43
N ARG A 146 -31.17 8.14 -33.31
CA ARG A 146 -31.84 9.20 -34.08
C ARG A 146 -31.62 9.06 -35.59
N LEU A 147 -30.39 8.79 -36.02
CA LEU A 147 -30.09 8.54 -37.43
C LEU A 147 -30.92 7.37 -37.96
N THR A 148 -30.98 6.27 -37.21
CA THR A 148 -31.78 5.09 -37.56
C THR A 148 -33.27 5.44 -37.69
N GLN A 149 -33.82 6.24 -36.76
CA GLN A 149 -35.19 6.73 -36.86
C GLN A 149 -35.42 7.63 -38.08
N MET A 150 -34.51 8.56 -38.38
CA MET A 150 -34.61 9.40 -39.57
C MET A 150 -34.59 8.58 -40.85
N THR A 151 -33.70 7.59 -40.94
CA THR A 151 -33.66 6.64 -42.06
C THR A 151 -34.99 5.91 -42.22
N LYS A 152 -35.57 5.43 -41.12
CA LYS A 152 -36.89 4.77 -41.14
C LYS A 152 -37.98 5.69 -41.68
N THR A 153 -38.09 6.91 -41.14
CA THR A 153 -39.10 7.90 -41.57
C THR A 153 -38.95 8.30 -43.04
N LEU A 154 -37.70 8.46 -43.51
CA LEU A 154 -37.43 8.72 -44.93
C LEU A 154 -37.90 7.56 -45.80
N SER A 155 -37.63 6.32 -45.39
CA SER A 155 -38.07 5.13 -46.12
C SER A 155 -39.60 5.05 -46.21
N GLU A 156 -40.30 5.29 -45.09
CA GLU A 156 -41.77 5.33 -45.05
C GLU A 156 -42.35 6.42 -45.98
N ARG A 157 -41.71 7.60 -46.03
CA ARG A 157 -42.11 8.68 -46.95
C ARG A 157 -41.90 8.31 -48.41
N ILE A 158 -40.78 7.68 -48.75
CA ILE A 158 -40.51 7.22 -50.11
C ILE A 158 -41.54 6.17 -50.53
N GLU A 159 -41.89 5.23 -49.63
CA GLU A 159 -42.89 4.21 -49.89
C GLU A 159 -44.28 4.83 -50.16
N ASN A 160 -44.71 5.79 -49.33
CA ASN A 160 -45.96 6.51 -49.54
C ASN A 160 -45.95 7.31 -50.86
N LEU A 161 -44.86 8.04 -51.15
CA LEU A 161 -44.74 8.79 -52.40
C LEU A 161 -44.80 7.87 -53.62
N THR A 162 -44.11 6.72 -53.55
CA THR A 162 -44.09 5.73 -54.64
C THR A 162 -45.48 5.15 -54.86
N THR A 163 -46.21 4.89 -53.77
CA THR A 163 -47.59 4.39 -53.83
C THR A 163 -48.54 5.43 -54.44
N GLU A 164 -48.45 6.69 -54.03
CA GLU A 164 -49.21 7.79 -54.65
C GLU A 164 -48.89 7.95 -56.12
N LEU A 165 -47.61 7.92 -56.48
CA LEU A 165 -47.15 8.06 -57.87
C LEU A 165 -47.64 6.89 -58.73
N HIS A 166 -47.63 5.67 -58.19
CA HIS A 166 -48.20 4.48 -58.84
C HIS A 166 -49.71 4.62 -59.05
N GLN A 167 -50.47 5.04 -58.04
CA GLN A 167 -51.91 5.32 -58.18
C GLN A 167 -52.19 6.40 -59.22
N HIS A 168 -51.40 7.47 -59.24
CA HIS A 168 -51.60 8.59 -60.15
C HIS A 168 -51.28 8.24 -61.61
N LEU A 169 -50.31 7.33 -61.83
CA LEU A 169 -50.04 6.74 -63.15
C LEU A 169 -51.20 5.83 -63.59
N VAL A 170 -51.64 4.91 -62.74
CA VAL A 170 -52.75 3.97 -63.04
C VAL A 170 -54.04 4.73 -63.39
N ARG A 171 -54.35 5.82 -62.67
CA ARG A 171 -55.54 6.65 -62.93
C ARG A 171 -55.45 7.48 -64.21
N LYS A 172 -54.24 7.78 -64.70
CA LYS A 172 -54.02 8.52 -65.94
C LYS A 172 -54.18 7.64 -67.18
N ASP A 173 -53.99 6.33 -67.02
CA ASP A 173 -54.15 5.33 -68.08
C ASP A 173 -55.61 4.83 -68.24
N GLU A 174 -56.57 5.32 -67.45
CA GLU A 174 -58.00 5.06 -67.68
C GLU A 174 -58.52 5.90 -68.87
N PRO A 175 -58.97 5.28 -69.98
CA PRO A 175 -59.44 6.01 -71.16
C PRO A 175 -60.78 6.67 -70.85
N LYS A 176 -60.85 7.99 -71.02
CA LYS A 176 -62.12 8.74 -70.94
C LYS A 176 -63.04 8.33 -72.09
N THR A 177 -64.00 7.46 -71.82
CA THR A 177 -65.21 7.21 -72.63
C THR A 177 -66.14 8.41 -72.59
#